data_AF-A0A7W7ZE37-F1
#
_entry.id   AF-A0A7W7ZE37-F1
#
_cell.length_a   1.000
_cell.length_b   1.000
_cell.length_c   1.000
_cell.angle_alpha   90.00
_cell.angle_beta   90.00
_cell.angle_gamma   90.00
#
_symmetry.space_group_name_H-M   'P 1'
#
loop_
_entity.id
_entity.type
_entity.pdbx_description
1 polymer ?
#
loop_
_entity_poly.entity_id
_entity_poly.type
_entity_poly.pdbx_seq_one_letter_code
_entity_poly.pdbx_strand_id
1 'polypeptide(L)' 'MHREALLKLWNMDEIPACDKGMELAQAFLISAGEAVYRLGTEEPGDRLTELTAAYMAMAEHYGGCDNCNENAQAG' A
#
# COMPACT_ATOMS: atom_id res chain seq x y z
N MET A 1 -15.56 1.98 8.52
CA MET A 1 -14.89 1.15 7.51
C MET A 1 -13.74 0.42 8.20
N HIS A 2 -13.69 -0.91 8.12
CA HIS A 2 -12.74 -1.70 8.91
C HIS A 2 -11.41 -1.81 8.15
N ARG A 3 -10.45 -0.93 8.44
CA ARG A 3 -9.06 -0.94 7.94
C ARG A 3 -8.47 -2.36 7.85
N GLU A 4 -8.68 -3.14 8.90
CA GLU A 4 -8.21 -4.53 9.01
C GLU A 4 -8.85 -5.47 7.99
N ALA A 5 -10.10 -5.23 7.58
CA ALA A 5 -10.78 -6.05 6.58
C ALA A 5 -10.19 -5.85 5.18
N LEU A 6 -9.77 -4.63 4.84
CA LEU A 6 -9.11 -4.34 3.56
C LEU A 6 -7.71 -4.96 3.51
N LEU A 7 -6.97 -4.94 4.62
CA LEU A 7 -5.65 -5.56 4.70
C LEU A 7 -5.71 -7.09 4.63
N LYS A 8 -6.78 -7.72 5.13
CA LYS A 8 -6.99 -9.18 5.02
C LYS A 8 -7.17 -9.69 3.59
N LEU A 9 -7.37 -8.80 2.62
CA LEU A 9 -7.43 -9.17 1.20
C LEU A 9 -6.03 -9.44 0.60
N TRP A 10 -4.97 -9.13 1.35
CA TRP A 10 -3.59 -9.19 0.91
C TRP A 10 -2.79 -10.12 1.82
N ASN A 11 -1.83 -10.85 1.24
CA ASN A 11 -0.92 -11.67 2.01
C ASN A 11 0.23 -10.80 2.56
N MET A 12 -0.02 -10.17 3.71
CA MET A 12 0.93 -9.22 4.31
C MET A 12 2.25 -9.88 4.73
N ASP A 13 2.23 -11.18 5.04
CA ASP A 13 3.41 -11.95 5.46
C ASP A 13 4.38 -12.20 4.30
N GLU A 14 3.91 -12.06 3.05
CA GLU A 14 4.72 -12.21 1.84
C GLU A 14 5.34 -10.88 1.36
N ILE A 15 5.16 -9.77 2.08
CA ILE A 15 5.72 -8.48 1.69
C ILE A 15 7.11 -8.32 2.33
N PRO A 16 8.21 -8.45 1.56
CA PRO A 16 9.56 -8.29 2.08
C PRO A 16 9.88 -6.79 2.27
N ALA A 17 9.40 -6.22 3.38
CA ALA A 17 9.61 -4.81 3.71
C ALA A 17 10.07 -4.67 5.16
N CYS A 18 10.84 -3.62 5.45
CA CYS A 18 11.06 -3.21 6.83
C CYS A 18 9.76 -2.67 7.43
N ASP A 19 9.71 -2.46 8.76
CA ASP A 19 8.53 -1.93 9.45
C ASP A 19 7.98 -0.66 8.78
N LYS A 20 8.86 0.26 8.36
CA LYS A 20 8.43 1.48 7.70
C LYS A 20 7.84 1.23 6.30
N GLY A 21 8.44 0.33 5.53
CA GLY A 21 7.91 -0.11 4.25
C GLY A 21 6.57 -0.81 4.41
N MET A 22 6.40 -1.60 5.47
CA MET A 22 5.14 -2.27 5.80
C MET A 22 4.02 -1.26 6.13
N GLU A 23 4.31 -0.21 6.89
CA GLU A 23 3.35 0.88 7.14
C GLU A 23 2.88 1.55 5.83
N LEU A 24 3.83 1.84 4.94
CA LEU A 24 3.56 2.50 3.65
C LEU A 24 2.79 1.57 2.70
N ALA A 25 3.14 0.29 2.65
CA ALA A 25 2.41 -0.72 1.91
C ALA A 25 0.97 -0.83 2.42
N GLN A 26 0.76 -0.93 3.74
CA GLN A 26 -0.58 -0.93 4.31
C GLN A 26 -1.38 0.31 3.92
N ALA A 27 -0.78 1.51 4.00
CA ALA A 27 -1.45 2.76 3.63
C ALA A 27 -1.90 2.76 2.16
N PHE A 28 -1.04 2.30 1.25
CA PHE A 28 -1.38 2.15 -0.16
C PHE A 28 -2.50 1.12 -0.39
N LEU A 29 -2.39 -0.07 0.21
CA LEU A 29 -3.37 -1.15 0.06
C LEU A 29 -4.75 -0.78 0.62
N ILE A 30 -4.79 -0.02 1.72
CA ILE A 30 -6.03 0.54 2.27
C ILE A 30 -6.62 1.52 1.25
N SER A 31 -5.85 2.49 0.75
CA SER A 31 -6.33 3.47 -0.22
C SER A 31 -6.88 2.81 -1.50
N ALA A 32 -6.20 1.77 -2.00
CA ALA A 32 -6.65 0.97 -3.13
C ALA A 32 -7.94 0.20 -2.82
N GLY A 33 -8.02 -0.44 -1.65
CA GLY A 33 -9.23 -1.14 -1.21
C GLY A 33 -10.44 -0.22 -1.05
N GLU A 34 -10.22 1.00 -0.56
CA GLU A 34 -11.26 2.04 -0.46
C GLU A 34 -11.75 2.49 -1.85
N ALA A 35 -10.83 2.68 -2.81
CA ALA A 35 -11.18 3.04 -4.18
C ALA A 35 -12.03 1.95 -4.85
N VAL A 36 -11.69 0.68 -4.65
CA VAL A 36 -12.50 -0.46 -5.15
C VAL A 36 -13.84 -0.54 -4.45
N TYR A 37 -13.89 -0.36 -3.12
CA TYR A 37 -15.13 -0.41 -2.35
C TYR A 37 -16.14 0.67 -2.79
N ARG A 38 -15.65 1.83 -3.22
CA ARG A 38 -16.47 2.98 -3.65
C ARG A 38 -16.69 3.03 -5.16
N LEU A 39 -16.22 2.03 -5.90
CA LEU A 39 -16.39 1.96 -7.35
C LEU A 39 -17.88 2.05 -7.72
N GLY A 40 -18.24 3.02 -8.56
CA GLY A 40 -19.63 3.29 -8.94
C GLY A 40 -20.43 4.18 -7.97
N THR A 41 -19.80 4.65 -6.89
CA THR A 41 -20.39 5.63 -5.94
C THR A 41 -19.65 6.97 -5.90
N GLU A 42 -18.39 6.99 -6.36
CA GLU A 42 -17.54 8.18 -6.48
C GLU A 42 -16.89 8.22 -7.87
N GLU A 43 -16.47 9.41 -8.31
CA GLU A 43 -15.74 9.56 -9.57
C GLU A 43 -14.29 9.06 -9.37
N PRO A 44 -13.68 8.39 -10.37
CA PRO A 44 -12.30 7.90 -10.25
C PRO A 44 -11.27 8.98 -9.86
N GLY A 45 -11.54 10.24 -10.21
CA GLY A 45 -10.70 11.38 -9.87
C GLY A 45 -10.68 11.73 -8.38
N ASP A 46 -11.74 11.42 -7.63
CA ASP A 46 -11.92 11.84 -6.24
C ASP A 46 -10.87 11.24 -5.30
N ARG A 47 -10.33 10.07 -5.68
CA ARG A 47 -9.34 9.31 -4.90
C ARG A 47 -7.96 9.25 -5.54
N LEU A 48 -7.81 9.77 -6.77
CA LEU A 48 -6.58 9.67 -7.54
C LEU A 48 -5.40 10.32 -6.79
N THR A 49 -5.61 11.48 -6.17
CA THR A 49 -4.57 12.17 -5.42
C THR A 49 -4.07 11.36 -4.24
N GLU A 50 -4.98 10.82 -3.42
CA GLU A 50 -4.61 10.04 -2.23
C GLU A 50 -3.95 8.70 -2.60
N LEU A 51 -4.48 8.01 -3.61
CA LEU A 51 -3.91 6.77 -4.11
C LEU A 51 -2.50 7.00 -4.68
N THR A 52 -2.31 8.07 -5.47
CA THR A 52 -1.02 8.42 -6.05
C THR A 52 -0.02 8.82 -4.98
N ALA A 53 -0.44 9.62 -3.98
CA ALA A 53 0.43 10.00 -2.87
C ALA A 53 0.89 8.79 -2.05
N ALA A 54 -0.01 7.86 -1.74
CA ALA A 54 0.33 6.64 -1.00
C ALA A 54 1.28 5.74 -1.81
N TYR A 55 1.04 5.59 -3.11
CA TYR A 55 1.95 4.86 -4.00
C TYR A 55 3.33 5.50 -4.08
N MET A 56 3.41 6.81 -4.30
CA MET A 56 4.69 7.52 -4.41
C MET A 56 5.52 7.40 -3.13
N ALA A 57 4.89 7.57 -1.96
CA ALA A 57 5.59 7.42 -0.67
C ALA A 57 6.13 6.00 -0.47
N MET A 58 5.37 4.97 -0.84
CA MET A 58 5.81 3.58 -0.80
C MET A 58 6.97 3.32 -1.77
N ALA A 59 6.84 3.77 -3.03
CA ALA A 59 7.83 3.55 -4.07
C ALA A 59 9.15 4.29 -3.79
N GLU A 60 9.08 5.53 -3.30
CA GLU A 60 10.25 6.30 -2.89
C GLU A 60 11.00 5.62 -1.75
N HIS A 61 10.28 5.15 -0.73
CA HIS A 61 10.89 4.43 0.37
C HIS A 61 11.55 3.12 -0.09
N TYR A 62 10.87 2.33 -0.91
CA TYR A 62 11.42 1.08 -1.45
C TYR A 62 12.71 1.33 -2.25
N GLY A 63 12.70 2.31 -3.16
CA GLY A 63 13.86 2.63 -3.99
C GLY A 63 15.10 3.13 -3.22
N GLY A 64 14.93 3.63 -2.00
CA GLY A 64 16.01 4.18 -1.18
C GLY A 64 16.32 3.40 0.11
N CYS A 65 15.63 2.29 0.39
CA CYS A 65 15.80 1.55 1.65
C CYS A 65 16.56 0.24 1.45
N ASP A 66 17.81 0.21 1.92
CA ASP A 66 18.66 -0.98 1.87
C ASP A 66 18.02 -2.19 2.55
N ASN A 67 17.36 -2.02 3.70
CA ASN A 67 16.68 -3.11 4.40
C ASN A 67 15.52 -3.72 3.58
N CYS A 68 14.77 -2.89 2.84
CA CYS A 68 13.71 -3.39 1.95
C CYS A 68 14.31 -4.13 0.74
N ASN A 69 15.41 -3.62 0.20
CA ASN A 69 16.11 -4.23 -0.94
C ASN A 69 16.79 -5.56 -0.57
N GLU A 70 17.33 -5.68 0.64
CA GLU A 70 17.91 -6.92 1.16
C GLU A 70 16.82 -7.97 1.44
N ASN A 71 15.69 -7.56 2.05
CA ASN A 71 14.56 -8.46 2.27
C ASN A 71 13.98 -9.00 0.94
N ALA A 72 13.98 -8.19 -0.12
CA ALA A 72 13.49 -8.62 -1.45
C ALA A 72 14.39 -9.66 -2.14
N GLN A 73 15.65 -9.80 -1.72
CA GLN A 73 16.59 -10.80 -2.27
C GLN A 73 16.67 -12.07 -1.41
N ALA A 74 16.04 -12.07 -0.23
CA ALA A 74 16.07 -13.18 0.73
C ALA A 74 14.83 -14.11 0.66
N GLY A 75 13.81 -13.74 -0.13
CA GLY A 75 12.62 -14.57 -0.42
C GLY A 75 12.66 -15.17 -1.82
#